data_AF-A0A923C7V9-F1
#
_entry.id   AF-A0A923C7V9-F1
#
_cell.length_a   1.000
_cell.length_b   1.000
_cell.length_c   1.000
_cell.angle_alpha   90.00
_cell.angle_beta   90.00
_cell.angle_gamma   90.00
#
_symmetry.space_group_name_H-M   'P 1'
#
loop_
_entity.id
_entity.type
_entity.pdbx_description
1 polymer ?
#
loop_
_entity_poly.entity_id
_entity_poly.type
_entity_poly.pdbx_seq_one_letter_code
_entity_poly.pdbx_strand_id
1 'polypeptide(L)' 'PRGQARDAAIALARQLAAFPQATLRADRESAYRQWDLPMGEALLQEWERGRQRIPDALEGARRFAGGAGRHGQF' A
#
# COMPACT_ATOMS: atom_id res chain seq x y z
N PRO A 1 14.93 -12.89 21.27
CA PRO A 1 16.37 -12.67 20.98
C PRO A 1 16.71 -11.17 20.95
N ARG A 2 17.55 -10.69 21.88
CA ARG A 2 18.13 -9.34 21.77
C ARG A 2 19.13 -9.36 20.59
N GLY A 3 19.02 -8.40 19.66
CA GLY A 3 19.96 -8.24 18.54
C GLY A 3 19.42 -8.45 17.11
N GLN A 4 18.16 -8.88 16.92
CA GLN A 4 17.60 -9.11 15.57
C GLN A 4 16.74 -7.96 15.01
N ALA A 5 16.51 -6.90 15.79
CA ALA A 5 15.59 -5.82 15.40
C ALA A 5 16.00 -5.14 14.08
N ARG A 6 17.31 -4.92 13.88
CA ARG A 6 17.82 -4.33 12.64
C ARG A 6 17.57 -5.22 11.43
N ASP A 7 17.88 -6.50 11.53
CA ASP A 7 17.75 -7.43 10.41
C ASP A 7 16.28 -7.65 10.06
N ALA A 8 15.41 -7.75 11.07
CA ALA A 8 13.96 -7.80 10.88
C ALA A 8 13.40 -6.53 10.24
N ALA A 9 13.86 -5.34 10.67
CA ALA A 9 13.45 -4.08 10.07
C ALA A 9 13.88 -3.95 8.60
N ILE A 10 15.10 -4.41 8.26
CA ILE A 10 15.58 -4.44 6.87
C ILE A 10 14.77 -5.43 6.03
N ALA A 11 14.46 -6.61 6.57
CA ALA A 11 13.62 -7.59 5.88
C ALA A 11 12.23 -7.02 5.57
N LEU A 12 11.59 -6.37 6.55
CA LEU A 12 10.31 -5.69 6.38
C LEU A 12 10.41 -4.54 5.37
N ALA A 13 11.46 -3.72 5.44
CA ALA A 13 11.65 -2.62 4.50
C ALA A 13 11.75 -3.11 3.05
N ARG A 14 12.43 -4.24 2.81
CA ARG A 14 12.50 -4.88 1.48
C ARG A 14 11.14 -5.38 1.00
N GLN A 15 10.34 -5.97 1.89
CA GLN A 15 8.98 -6.39 1.57
C GLN A 15 8.11 -5.19 1.21
N LEU A 16 8.17 -4.11 2.00
CA LEU A 16 7.43 -2.88 1.72
C LEU A 16 7.87 -2.21 0.41
N ALA A 17 9.17 -2.26 0.09
CA ALA A 17 9.72 -1.71 -1.14
C ALA A 17 9.27 -2.46 -2.41
N ALA A 18 8.84 -3.71 -2.29
CA ALA A 18 8.36 -4.52 -3.42
C ALA A 18 6.93 -4.16 -3.88
N PHE A 19 6.15 -3.48 -3.04
CA PHE A 19 4.81 -3.01 -3.43
C PHE A 19 4.88 -1.83 -4.42
N PRO A 20 3.81 -1.58 -5.20
CA PRO A 20 3.64 -0.36 -5.97
C PRO A 20 3.80 0.86 -5.05
N GLN A 21 4.97 1.51 -5.15
CA GLN A 21 5.39 2.52 -4.18
C GLN A 21 4.46 3.75 -4.18
N ALA A 22 3.89 4.06 -5.33
CA ALA A 22 2.92 5.14 -5.49
C ALA A 22 1.65 4.88 -4.67
N THR A 23 1.10 3.66 -4.73
CA THR A 23 -0.07 3.23 -3.95
C THR A 23 0.22 3.21 -2.45
N LEU A 24 1.30 2.52 -2.04
CA LEU A 24 1.66 2.41 -0.61
C LEU A 24 1.81 3.78 0.07
N ARG A 25 2.42 4.74 -0.64
CA ARG A 25 2.61 6.10 -0.10
C ARG A 25 1.30 6.89 -0.04
N ALA A 26 0.39 6.70 -1.01
CA ALA A 26 -0.93 7.34 -0.99
C ALA A 26 -1.76 6.86 0.22
N ASP A 27 -1.77 5.54 0.47
CA ASP A 27 -2.47 4.95 1.60
C ASP A 27 -1.87 5.42 2.93
N ARG A 28 -0.54 5.42 3.05
CA ARG A 28 0.16 5.93 4.24
C ARG A 28 -0.17 7.39 4.52
N GLU A 29 -0.21 8.23 3.48
CA GLU A 29 -0.56 9.64 3.64
C GLU A 29 -2.02 9.81 4.08
N SER A 30 -2.94 9.03 3.50
CA SER A 30 -4.36 9.04 3.91
C SER A 30 -4.53 8.65 5.37
N ALA A 31 -3.87 7.58 5.81
CA ALA A 31 -3.92 7.10 7.19
C ALA A 31 -3.41 8.12 8.22
N TYR A 32 -2.43 8.96 7.86
CA TYR A 32 -1.95 10.03 8.73
C TYR A 32 -2.85 11.25 8.74
N ARG A 33 -3.44 11.62 7.60
CA ARG A 33 -4.24 12.85 7.48
C ARG A 33 -5.66 12.74 8.04
N GLN A 34 -6.21 11.53 8.14
CA GLN A 34 -7.62 11.33 8.52
C GLN A 34 -7.97 11.67 9.97
N TRP A 35 -7.01 11.64 10.91
CA TRP A 35 -7.31 11.64 12.37
C TRP A 35 -8.13 12.84 12.87
N ASP A 36 -8.01 13.98 12.20
CA ASP A 36 -8.69 15.23 12.58
C ASP A 36 -9.80 15.63 11.60
N LEU A 37 -10.13 14.76 10.64
CA LEU A 37 -11.17 15.00 9.64
C LEU A 37 -12.48 14.31 10.03
N PRO A 38 -13.64 14.97 9.81
CA PRO A 38 -14.91 14.25 9.77
C PRO A 38 -14.85 13.12 8.74
N MET A 39 -15.52 12.00 9.03
CA MET A 39 -15.49 10.81 8.18
C MET A 39 -15.72 11.09 6.69
N GLY A 40 -16.70 11.95 6.35
CA GLY A 40 -16.98 12.30 4.95
C GLY A 40 -15.80 12.99 4.26
N GLU A 41 -15.10 13.89 4.95
CA GLU A 41 -13.93 14.58 4.43
C GLU A 41 -12.71 13.64 4.33
N ALA A 42 -12.54 12.75 5.31
CA ALA A 42 -11.50 11.72 5.28
C ALA A 42 -11.65 10.81 4.04
N LEU A 43 -12.88 10.37 3.74
CA LEU A 43 -13.18 9.54 2.57
C LEU A 43 -12.96 10.29 1.24
N LEU A 44 -13.34 11.56 1.16
CA LEU A 44 -13.09 12.38 -0.02
C LEU A 44 -11.58 12.57 -0.26
N GLN A 45 -10.83 12.85 0.81
CA GLN A 45 -9.38 12.97 0.75
C GLN A 45 -8.69 11.65 0.38
N GLU A 46 -9.20 10.51 0.85
CA GLU A 46 -8.73 9.18 0.44
C GLU A 46 -8.95 8.98 -1.06
N TRP A 47 -10.17 9.25 -1.54
CA TRP A 47 -10.55 9.12 -2.94
C TRP A 47 -9.68 9.95 -3.88
N GLU A 48 -9.42 11.22 -3.54
CA GLU A 48 -8.63 12.14 -4.37
C GLU A 48 -7.20 11.64 -4.63
N ARG A 49 -6.64 10.91 -3.67
CA ARG A 49 -5.31 10.29 -3.77
C ARG A 49 -5.38 8.93 -4.45
N GLY A 50 -6.32 8.09 -4.02
CA GLY A 50 -6.51 6.73 -4.54
C GLY A 50 -6.86 6.70 -6.02
N ARG A 51 -7.65 7.65 -6.53
CA ARG A 51 -8.04 7.70 -7.95
C ARG A 51 -6.83 7.84 -8.89
N GLN A 52 -5.73 8.44 -8.43
CA GLN A 52 -4.50 8.58 -9.21
C GLN A 52 -3.71 7.26 -9.29
N ARG A 53 -4.10 6.24 -8.53
CA ARG A 53 -3.50 4.90 -8.47
C ARG A 53 -4.32 3.84 -9.22
N ILE A 54 -5.43 4.22 -9.86
CA ILE A 54 -6.23 3.32 -10.68
C ILE A 54 -5.39 2.58 -11.75
N PRO A 55 -4.43 3.21 -12.44
CA PRO A 55 -3.56 2.49 -13.38
C PRO A 55 -2.79 1.33 -12.72
N ASP A 56 -2.20 1.56 -11.54
CA ASP A 56 -1.47 0.56 -10.76
C ASP A 56 -2.40 -0.59 -10.35
N ALA A 57 -3.64 -0.27 -9.96
CA ALA A 57 -4.68 -1.25 -9.63
C ALA A 57 -5.09 -2.10 -10.83
N LEU A 58 -5.20 -1.50 -12.02
CA LEU A 58 -5.51 -2.22 -13.26
C LEU A 58 -4.38 -3.18 -13.66
N GLU A 59 -3.12 -2.76 -13.52
CA GLU A 59 -1.98 -3.64 -13.75
C GLU A 59 -1.98 -4.82 -12.78
N GLY A 60 -2.18 -4.55 -11.48
CA GLY A 60 -2.30 -5.59 -10.45
C GLY A 60 -3.44 -6.57 -10.74
N ALA A 61 -4.61 -6.06 -11.12
CA ALA A 61 -5.76 -6.88 -11.50
C ALA A 61 -5.48 -7.77 -12.72
N ARG A 62 -4.77 -7.26 -13.73
CA ARG A 62 -4.35 -8.06 -14.89
C ARG A 62 -3.38 -9.18 -14.49
N ARG A 63 -2.39 -8.89 -13.66
CA ARG A 63 -1.45 -9.90 -13.13
C ARG A 63 -2.18 -10.97 -12.33
N PHE A 64 -3.13 -10.56 -11.48
CA PHE A 64 -3.95 -11.47 -10.69
C PHE A 64 -4.85 -12.36 -11.55
N ALA A 65 -5.53 -11.79 -12.54
CA ALA A 65 -6.32 -12.54 -13.50
C ALA A 65 -5.45 -13.55 -14.29
N GLY A 66 -4.20 -13.18 -14.61
CA GLY A 66 -3.19 -14.04 -15.22
C GLY A 66 -2.58 -15.10 -14.30
N GLY A 67 -2.97 -15.16 -13.02
CA GLY A 67 -2.58 -16.22 -12.09
C GLY A 67 -1.55 -15.83 -11.03
N ALA A 68 -0.97 -14.64 -11.08
CA ALA A 68 -0.10 -14.14 -10.01
C ALA A 68 -0.91 -13.97 -8.70
N GLY A 69 -0.38 -14.41 -7.56
CA GLY A 69 -1.08 -14.31 -6.28
C GLY A 69 -2.12 -15.40 -5.96
N ARG A 70 -2.52 -16.26 -6.91
CA ARG A 70 -3.43 -17.39 -6.64
C ARG A 70 -2.85 -18.46 -5.71
N HIS A 71 -1.52 -18.45 -5.54
CA HIS A 71 -0.79 -19.35 -4.64
C HIS A 71 -0.08 -18.61 -3.50
N GLY A 72 -0.49 -17.37 -3.19
CA GLY A 72 0.05 -16.61 -2.06
C GLY A 72 1.44 -16.01 -2.26
N GLN A 73 1.92 -15.89 -3.50
CA GLN A 73 3.16 -15.18 -3.85
C GLN A 73 2.79 -13.78 -4.36
N PHE A 74 3.26 -12.74 -3.67
CA PHE A 74 3.04 -11.32 -3.96
C PHE A 74 4.37 -10.64 -4.27
#